data_AF-A0A9P7CE99-F1
#
_entry.id   AF-A0A9P7CE99-F1
#
_cell.length_a   1.000
_cell.length_b   1.000
_cell.length_c   1.000
_cell.angle_alpha   90.00
_cell.angle_beta   90.00
_cell.angle_gamma   90.00
#
_symmetry.space_group_name_H-M   'P 1'
#
loop_
_entity.id
_entity.type
_entity.pdbx_description
1 polymer ?
#
loop_
_entity_poly.entity_id
_entity_poly.type
_entity_poly.pdbx_seq_one_letter_code
_entity_poly.pdbx_strand_id
1 'polypeptide(L)'
;MTGAITSLGSAGLAQLSPRGLKRRLARLQVLDEHVLADRDSAQAQGYYFASARDHYQQLFDVAAGQLALPTRDVRGWLKLPARQRAPWLLQGALRARAGLLLLEQAAQRRAELRARDVLKRQLLGAPDSAQARNLRGLLEQSGQWLRPGTLLHGDGYGLPLADEQALLMQAVATASAQAVPAWQALRLPLRQQLPVNQREEMDAIDANLAALGAHLRTQAASSPTGAAVR
;
A
#
# COMPACT_ATOMS: atom_id res chain seq x y z
N MET A 1 24.87 -14.46 32.95
CA MET A 1 23.44 -14.07 33.09
C MET A 1 22.82 -14.14 31.70
N THR A 2 22.37 -15.33 31.32
CA THR A 2 21.95 -15.67 29.95
C THR A 2 20.77 -16.60 30.12
N GLY A 3 19.54 -16.08 30.04
CA GLY A 3 18.37 -16.88 30.42
C GLY A 3 16.99 -16.31 30.06
N ALA A 4 16.87 -15.36 29.13
CA ALA A 4 15.57 -14.75 28.82
C ALA A 4 14.92 -15.23 27.50
N ILE A 5 15.66 -15.85 26.57
CA ILE A 5 15.16 -16.07 25.21
C ILE A 5 14.43 -17.43 25.05
N THR A 6 14.70 -18.41 25.91
CA THR A 6 14.11 -19.78 25.78
C THR A 6 12.65 -19.90 26.24
N SER A 7 12.10 -18.91 26.96
CA SER A 7 10.77 -18.99 27.59
C SER A 7 9.59 -18.61 26.66
N LEU A 8 9.82 -17.81 25.61
CA LEU A 8 8.73 -17.32 24.76
C LEU A 8 8.19 -18.39 23.78
N GLY A 9 9.02 -19.37 23.41
CA GLY A 9 8.65 -20.44 22.48
C GLY A 9 7.70 -21.49 23.06
N SER A 10 7.81 -21.79 24.37
CA SER A 10 7.03 -22.84 25.04
C SER A 10 5.62 -22.40 25.43
N ALA A 11 5.32 -21.10 25.41
CA ALA A 11 4.03 -20.57 25.84
C ALA A 11 2.95 -20.53 24.74
N GLY A 12 3.15 -21.14 23.56
CA GLY A 12 2.15 -21.13 22.48
C GLY A 12 1.84 -19.71 21.95
N LEU A 13 2.81 -18.79 22.08
CA LEU A 13 2.66 -17.38 21.69
C LEU A 13 2.54 -17.19 20.18
N ALA A 14 3.07 -18.13 19.39
CA ALA A 14 3.06 -18.09 17.92
C ALA A 14 1.66 -18.15 17.28
N GLN A 15 0.65 -18.64 18.01
CA GLN A 15 -0.73 -18.77 17.50
C GLN A 15 -1.66 -17.63 17.93
N LEU A 16 -1.15 -16.66 18.69
CA LEU A 16 -1.95 -15.54 19.18
C LEU A 16 -2.03 -14.42 18.14
N SER A 17 -3.22 -13.83 17.98
CA SER A 17 -3.35 -12.55 17.30
C SER A 17 -2.48 -11.50 18.01
N PRO A 18 -1.99 -10.44 17.32
CA PRO A 18 -1.15 -9.41 17.93
C PRO A 18 -1.75 -8.81 19.22
N ARG A 19 -3.08 -8.62 19.25
CA ARG A 19 -3.81 -8.15 20.43
C ARG A 19 -3.87 -9.20 21.54
N GLY A 20 -3.93 -10.48 21.19
CA GLY A 20 -3.87 -11.59 22.14
C GLY A 20 -2.48 -11.76 22.74
N LEU A 21 -1.45 -11.62 21.90
CA LEU A 21 -0.05 -11.66 22.31
C LEU A 21 0.26 -10.53 23.30
N LYS A 22 -0.08 -9.28 22.96
CA LYS A 22 0.11 -8.12 23.85
C LYS A 22 -0.55 -8.35 25.22
N ARG A 23 -1.82 -8.76 25.24
CA ARG A 23 -2.56 -9.06 26.48
C ARG A 23 -1.91 -10.17 27.31
N ARG A 24 -1.32 -11.18 26.67
CA ARG A 24 -0.65 -12.27 27.36
C ARG A 24 0.71 -11.85 27.93
N LEU A 25 1.50 -11.10 27.17
CA LEU A 25 2.79 -10.56 27.63
C LEU A 25 2.61 -9.58 28.80
N ALA A 26 1.57 -8.74 28.76
CA ALA A 26 1.21 -7.86 29.88
C ALA A 26 0.86 -8.66 31.16
N ARG A 27 0.06 -9.73 31.04
CA ARG A 27 -0.27 -10.60 32.19
C ARG A 27 0.95 -11.32 32.77
N LEU A 28 1.93 -11.64 31.94
CA LEU A 28 3.19 -12.26 32.35
C LEU A 28 4.21 -11.24 32.88
N GLN A 29 3.86 -9.95 32.95
CA GLN A 29 4.71 -8.85 33.42
C GLN A 29 6.07 -8.76 32.69
N VAL A 30 6.13 -9.24 31.45
CA VAL A 30 7.32 -9.19 30.57
C VAL A 30 7.17 -8.15 29.46
N LEU A 31 6.13 -7.31 29.53
CA LEU A 31 5.89 -6.20 28.62
C LEU A 31 6.03 -4.88 29.39
N ASP A 32 7.01 -4.07 29.02
CA ASP A 32 7.11 -2.69 29.49
C ASP A 32 6.19 -1.80 28.63
N GLU A 33 5.09 -1.33 29.21
CA GLU A 33 4.17 -0.40 28.53
C GLU A 33 4.50 1.07 28.79
N HIS A 34 5.41 1.38 29.73
CA HIS A 34 5.75 2.76 30.07
C HIS A 34 6.45 3.49 28.93
N VAL A 35 7.14 2.75 28.04
CA VAL A 35 7.73 3.29 26.80
C VAL A 35 6.70 3.95 25.86
N LEU A 36 5.40 3.68 26.05
CA LEU A 36 4.30 4.26 25.27
C LEU A 36 3.57 5.39 26.01
N ALA A 37 3.97 5.75 27.24
CA ALA A 37 3.28 6.75 28.05
C ALA A 37 3.41 8.17 27.47
N ASP A 38 4.61 8.51 26.98
CA ASP A 38 4.85 9.72 26.21
C ASP A 38 4.81 9.39 24.72
N ARG A 39 3.77 9.88 24.03
CA ARG A 39 3.54 9.61 22.61
C ARG A 39 4.63 10.17 21.70
N ASP A 40 5.15 11.35 22.00
CA ASP A 40 6.12 12.02 21.12
C ASP A 40 7.48 11.33 21.22
N SER A 41 7.88 11.01 22.46
CA SER A 41 9.08 10.21 22.72
C SER A 41 8.97 8.79 22.16
N ALA A 42 7.82 8.13 22.34
CA ALA A 42 7.57 6.81 21.77
C ALA A 42 7.64 6.82 20.23
N GLN A 43 7.17 7.89 19.58
CA GLN A 43 7.25 8.04 18.13
C GLN A 43 8.68 8.26 17.68
N ALA A 44 9.43 9.16 18.34
CA ALA A 44 10.83 9.44 18.02
C ALA A 44 11.72 8.19 18.17
N GLN A 45 11.42 7.35 19.16
CA GLN A 45 12.17 6.11 19.43
C GLN A 45 11.67 4.90 18.62
N GLY A 46 10.62 5.06 17.80
CA GLY A 46 10.07 3.98 16.98
C GLY A 46 9.23 2.95 17.74
N TYR A 47 8.86 3.22 18.99
CA TYR A 47 7.92 2.40 19.77
C TYR A 47 6.46 2.64 19.39
N TYR A 48 6.14 3.83 18.89
CA TYR A 48 4.81 4.20 18.43
C TYR A 48 4.82 4.64 16.97
N PHE A 49 3.92 4.06 16.17
CA PHE A 49 3.70 4.47 14.79
C PHE A 49 2.37 5.21 14.71
N ALA A 50 2.42 6.52 14.49
CA ALA A 50 1.21 7.33 14.36
C ALA A 50 0.33 6.84 13.21
N SER A 51 -0.99 6.93 13.40
CA SER A 51 -1.91 6.54 12.35
C SER A 51 -1.87 7.56 11.23
N ALA A 52 -1.82 7.08 9.98
CA ALA A 52 -2.05 7.92 8.81
C ALA A 52 -3.40 8.65 8.87
N ARG A 53 -4.36 8.15 9.67
CA ARG A 53 -5.65 8.80 9.92
C ARG A 53 -5.49 10.22 10.46
N ASP A 54 -4.60 10.43 11.43
CA ASP A 54 -4.46 11.73 12.10
C ASP A 54 -3.92 12.77 11.11
N HIS A 55 -2.94 12.35 10.30
CA HIS A 55 -2.43 13.15 9.18
C HIS A 55 -3.53 13.48 8.15
N TYR A 56 -4.33 12.48 7.75
CA TYR A 56 -5.43 12.73 6.82
C TYR A 56 -6.54 13.62 7.42
N GLN A 57 -6.77 13.54 8.74
CA GLN A 57 -7.71 14.43 9.42
C GLN A 57 -7.24 15.88 9.35
N GLN A 58 -5.96 16.15 9.59
CA GLN A 58 -5.40 17.50 9.44
C GLN A 58 -5.59 18.06 8.02
N LEU A 59 -5.37 17.24 6.99
CA LEU A 59 -5.60 17.64 5.59
C LEU A 59 -7.08 17.89 5.30
N PHE A 60 -7.97 17.08 5.89
CA PHE A 60 -9.41 17.26 5.79
C PHE A 60 -9.86 18.56 6.46
N ASP A 61 -9.36 18.87 7.65
CA ASP A 61 -9.73 20.07 8.41
C ASP A 61 -9.36 21.35 7.65
N VAL A 62 -8.22 21.36 6.94
CA VAL A 62 -7.82 22.47 6.06
C VAL A 62 -8.84 22.68 4.93
N ALA A 63 -9.34 21.61 4.32
CA ALA A 63 -10.35 21.71 3.26
C ALA A 63 -11.74 22.08 3.82
N ALA A 64 -12.13 21.48 4.95
CA ALA A 64 -13.39 21.74 5.63
C ALA A 64 -13.50 23.18 6.16
N GLY A 65 -12.38 23.81 6.52
CA GLY A 65 -12.35 25.22 6.91
C GLY A 65 -12.63 26.21 5.78
N GLN A 66 -12.56 25.76 4.51
CA GLN A 66 -12.78 26.60 3.32
C GLN A 66 -14.01 26.17 2.51
N LEU A 67 -14.42 24.92 2.65
CA LEU A 67 -15.50 24.30 1.87
C LEU A 67 -16.53 23.71 2.83
N ALA A 68 -17.81 23.90 2.51
CA ALA A 68 -18.91 23.26 3.22
C ALA A 68 -19.00 21.76 2.85
N LEU A 69 -17.98 20.98 3.24
CA LEU A 69 -17.90 19.57 2.92
C LEU A 69 -19.09 18.80 3.55
N PRO A 70 -19.66 17.80 2.85
CA PRO A 70 -20.85 17.07 3.28
C PRO A 70 -20.63 16.12 4.47
N THR A 71 -19.40 16.06 5.02
CA THR A 71 -19.01 15.12 6.08
C THR A 71 -18.31 15.86 7.21
N ARG A 72 -18.40 15.29 8.42
CA ARG A 72 -17.80 15.89 9.63
C ARG A 72 -16.32 15.56 9.82
N ASP A 73 -15.86 14.44 9.27
CA ASP A 73 -14.51 13.95 9.48
C ASP A 73 -13.96 13.22 8.24
N VAL A 74 -12.65 12.96 8.24
CA VAL A 74 -11.98 12.29 7.12
C VAL A 74 -12.49 10.86 6.91
N ARG A 75 -12.96 10.21 7.98
CA ARG A 75 -13.52 8.87 7.89
C ARG A 75 -14.84 8.86 7.13
N GLY A 76 -15.71 9.84 7.38
CA GLY A 76 -16.93 10.07 6.64
C GLY A 76 -16.63 10.40 5.18
N TRP A 77 -15.69 11.31 4.95
CA TRP A 77 -15.23 11.69 3.61
C TRP A 77 -14.80 10.48 2.78
N LEU A 78 -13.87 9.67 3.30
CA LEU A 78 -13.36 8.47 2.62
C LEU A 78 -14.39 7.34 2.49
N LYS A 79 -15.57 7.44 3.11
CA LYS A 79 -16.67 6.48 2.94
C LYS A 79 -17.64 6.88 1.83
N LEU A 80 -17.71 8.16 1.46
CA LEU A 80 -18.53 8.60 0.33
C LEU A 80 -18.07 7.93 -0.95
N PRO A 81 -18.95 7.60 -1.90
CA PRO A 81 -18.56 7.21 -3.26
C PRO A 81 -17.76 8.31 -3.96
N ALA A 82 -16.81 7.95 -4.82
CA ALA A 82 -15.96 8.92 -5.53
C ALA A 82 -16.77 9.93 -6.35
N ARG A 83 -17.87 9.49 -6.97
CA ARG A 83 -18.78 10.37 -7.71
C ARG A 83 -19.44 11.43 -6.83
N GLN A 84 -19.69 11.14 -5.56
CA GLN A 84 -20.26 12.12 -4.62
C GLN A 84 -19.21 13.10 -4.07
N ARG A 85 -17.93 12.70 -4.07
CA ARG A 85 -16.82 13.60 -3.69
C ARG A 85 -16.48 14.59 -4.81
N ALA A 86 -16.62 14.18 -6.07
CA ALA A 86 -16.20 14.92 -7.26
C ALA A 86 -16.58 16.42 -7.28
N PRO A 87 -17.81 16.84 -6.93
CA PRO A 87 -18.20 18.25 -6.99
C PRO A 87 -17.34 19.17 -6.11
N TRP A 88 -16.78 18.66 -5.02
CA TRP A 88 -16.00 19.44 -4.06
C TRP A 88 -14.51 19.49 -4.37
N LEU A 89 -14.00 18.51 -5.14
CA LEU A 89 -12.56 18.35 -5.37
C LEU A 89 -11.93 19.54 -6.09
N LEU A 90 -12.67 20.17 -6.99
CA LEU A 90 -12.19 21.31 -7.77
C LEU A 90 -12.51 22.67 -7.13
N GLN A 91 -13.08 22.69 -5.93
CA GLN A 91 -13.43 23.92 -5.23
C GLN A 91 -12.30 24.37 -4.28
N GLY A 92 -12.35 25.63 -3.85
CA GLY A 92 -11.45 26.17 -2.82
C GLY A 92 -10.06 26.58 -3.32
N ALA A 93 -9.21 27.02 -2.40
CA ALA A 93 -7.86 27.48 -2.70
C ALA A 93 -6.89 26.32 -2.97
N LEU A 94 -5.70 26.65 -3.50
CA LEU A 94 -4.64 25.67 -3.85
C LEU A 94 -4.33 24.69 -2.71
N ARG A 95 -4.17 25.20 -1.48
CA ARG A 95 -3.87 24.37 -0.31
C ARG A 95 -4.98 23.37 0.02
N ALA A 96 -6.25 23.78 -0.09
CA ALA A 96 -7.39 22.90 0.14
C ALA A 96 -7.44 21.80 -0.94
N ARG A 97 -7.24 22.16 -2.20
CA ARG A 97 -7.20 21.20 -3.33
C ARG A 97 -6.05 20.20 -3.22
N ALA A 98 -4.86 20.66 -2.80
CA ALA A 98 -3.73 19.78 -2.54
C ALA A 98 -4.04 18.79 -1.40
N GLY A 99 -4.71 19.25 -0.34
CA GLY A 99 -5.23 18.37 0.72
C GLY A 99 -6.22 17.33 0.18
N LEU A 100 -7.21 17.77 -0.61
CA LEU A 100 -8.20 16.88 -1.24
C LEU A 100 -7.55 15.88 -2.21
N LEU A 101 -6.49 16.25 -2.92
CA LEU A 101 -5.70 15.31 -3.75
C LEU A 101 -5.12 14.17 -2.91
N LEU A 102 -4.48 14.49 -1.79
CA LEU A 102 -3.91 13.47 -0.90
C LEU A 102 -4.99 12.57 -0.29
N LEU A 103 -6.17 13.14 0.02
CA LEU A 103 -7.32 12.36 0.47
C LEU A 103 -7.89 11.45 -0.63
N GLU A 104 -7.94 11.92 -1.87
CA GLU A 104 -8.40 11.10 -3.00
C GLU A 104 -7.39 9.98 -3.32
N GLN A 105 -6.09 10.23 -3.17
CA GLN A 105 -5.05 9.18 -3.23
C GLN A 105 -5.22 8.15 -2.10
N ALA A 106 -5.59 8.60 -0.88
CA ALA A 106 -5.92 7.68 0.21
C ALA A 106 -7.17 6.84 -0.11
N ALA A 107 -8.16 7.42 -0.78
CA ALA A 107 -9.34 6.71 -1.26
C ALA A 107 -8.96 5.65 -2.33
N GLN A 108 -8.06 5.99 -3.26
CA GLN A 108 -7.51 5.07 -4.26
C GLN A 108 -6.87 3.85 -3.59
N ARG A 109 -5.94 4.07 -2.65
CA ARG A 109 -5.28 2.97 -1.93
C ARG A 109 -6.28 2.07 -1.18
N ARG A 110 -7.33 2.64 -0.58
CA ARG A 110 -8.41 1.85 0.04
C ARG A 110 -9.24 1.07 -0.98
N ALA A 111 -9.51 1.61 -2.16
CA ALA A 111 -10.20 0.90 -3.23
C ALA A 111 -9.35 -0.26 -3.76
N GLU A 112 -8.06 -0.04 -3.97
CA GLU A 112 -7.10 -1.07 -4.39
C GLU A 112 -6.98 -2.22 -3.38
N LEU A 113 -6.89 -1.92 -2.07
CA LEU A 113 -6.85 -2.95 -1.05
C LEU A 113 -8.13 -3.80 -1.06
N ARG A 114 -9.31 -3.17 -1.18
CA ARG A 114 -10.59 -3.90 -1.28
C ARG A 114 -10.65 -4.76 -2.54
N ALA A 115 -10.21 -4.24 -3.68
CA ALA A 115 -10.13 -4.97 -4.93
C ALA A 115 -9.21 -6.19 -4.81
N ARG A 116 -8.02 -6.01 -4.21
CA ARG A 116 -7.07 -7.09 -3.93
C ARG A 116 -7.69 -8.18 -3.05
N ASP A 117 -8.40 -7.81 -1.99
CA ASP A 117 -9.06 -8.77 -1.10
C ASP A 117 -10.14 -9.59 -1.83
N VAL A 118 -10.91 -8.96 -2.71
CA VAL A 118 -11.90 -9.64 -3.55
C VAL A 118 -11.23 -10.60 -4.52
N LEU A 119 -10.24 -10.14 -5.28
CA LEU A 119 -9.50 -10.97 -6.24
C LEU A 119 -8.81 -12.13 -5.54
N LYS A 120 -8.20 -11.89 -4.38
CA LYS A 120 -7.58 -12.96 -3.58
C LYS A 120 -8.60 -14.04 -3.23
N ARG A 121 -9.79 -13.69 -2.74
CA ARG A 121 -10.84 -14.66 -2.42
C ARG A 121 -11.33 -15.41 -3.66
N GLN A 122 -11.53 -14.72 -4.78
CA GLN A 122 -11.96 -15.34 -6.04
C GLN A 122 -10.92 -16.33 -6.56
N LEU A 123 -9.65 -15.94 -6.57
CA LEU A 123 -8.55 -16.79 -7.05
C LEU A 123 -8.30 -18.00 -6.14
N LEU A 124 -8.44 -17.83 -4.81
CA LEU A 124 -8.36 -18.95 -3.86
C LEU A 124 -9.58 -19.87 -3.93
N GLY A 125 -10.75 -19.34 -4.30
CA GLY A 125 -11.97 -20.14 -4.50
C GLY A 125 -11.98 -20.92 -5.82
N ALA A 126 -11.17 -20.54 -6.80
CA ALA A 126 -11.05 -21.20 -8.10
C ALA A 126 -9.56 -21.42 -8.47
N PRO A 127 -8.85 -22.29 -7.74
CA PRO A 127 -7.40 -22.49 -7.92
C PRO A 127 -7.06 -22.98 -9.33
N ASP A 128 -7.94 -23.74 -9.97
CA ASP A 128 -7.75 -24.28 -11.32
C ASP A 128 -8.23 -23.36 -12.44
N SER A 129 -8.57 -22.11 -12.13
CA SER A 129 -8.82 -21.09 -13.17
C SER A 129 -7.53 -20.77 -13.94
N ALA A 130 -7.67 -20.39 -15.21
CA ALA A 130 -6.53 -19.97 -16.02
C ALA A 130 -5.79 -18.78 -15.39
N GLN A 131 -6.53 -17.87 -14.75
CA GLN A 131 -5.98 -16.69 -14.06
C GLN A 131 -5.21 -17.07 -12.80
N ALA A 132 -5.69 -18.03 -12.00
CA ALA A 132 -4.98 -18.51 -10.83
C ALA A 132 -3.71 -19.29 -11.21
N ARG A 133 -3.73 -20.08 -12.29
CA ARG A 133 -2.51 -20.70 -12.85
C ARG A 133 -1.51 -19.67 -13.34
N ASN A 134 -1.95 -18.68 -14.11
CA ASN A 134 -1.09 -17.62 -14.62
C ASN A 134 -0.46 -16.79 -13.47
N LEU A 135 -1.25 -16.42 -12.47
CA LEU A 135 -0.73 -15.74 -11.28
C LEU A 135 0.31 -16.59 -10.53
N ARG A 136 0.06 -17.89 -10.34
CA ARG A 136 1.03 -18.79 -9.69
C ARG A 136 2.33 -18.87 -10.49
N GLY A 137 2.25 -19.04 -11.80
CA GLY A 137 3.44 -19.04 -12.67
C GLY A 137 4.25 -17.74 -12.56
N LEU A 138 3.58 -16.58 -12.55
CA LEU A 138 4.25 -15.29 -12.35
C LEU A 138 4.87 -15.15 -10.95
N LEU A 139 4.20 -15.64 -9.92
CA LEU A 139 4.73 -15.62 -8.55
C LEU A 139 5.94 -16.55 -8.41
N GLU A 140 5.91 -17.74 -9.01
CA GLU A 140 7.03 -18.68 -9.06
C GLU A 140 8.24 -18.07 -9.76
N GLN A 141 8.02 -17.47 -10.94
CA GLN A 141 9.07 -16.71 -11.66
C GLN A 141 9.62 -15.56 -10.81
N SER A 142 8.75 -14.83 -10.09
CA SER A 142 9.20 -13.73 -9.24
C SER A 142 9.95 -14.19 -7.99
N GLY A 143 9.56 -15.34 -7.43
CA GLY A 143 10.14 -15.92 -6.23
C GLY A 143 11.54 -16.45 -6.44
N GLN A 144 11.88 -16.84 -7.68
CA GLN A 144 13.25 -17.19 -8.06
C GLN A 144 14.23 -16.02 -7.83
N TRP A 145 13.79 -14.77 -7.97
CA TRP A 145 14.61 -13.59 -7.70
C TRP A 145 14.86 -13.33 -6.21
N LEU A 146 13.98 -13.81 -5.34
CA LEU A 146 14.17 -13.75 -3.88
C LEU A 146 15.16 -14.80 -3.38
N ARG A 147 15.53 -15.76 -4.23
CA ARG A 147 16.47 -16.84 -3.93
C ARG A 147 17.54 -16.93 -5.03
N PRO A 148 18.40 -15.90 -5.19
CA PRO A 148 19.36 -15.86 -6.29
C PRO A 148 20.31 -17.06 -6.31
N GLY A 149 20.62 -17.65 -5.14
CA GLY A 149 21.44 -18.86 -5.04
C GLY A 149 20.83 -20.13 -5.65
N THR A 150 19.52 -20.16 -5.96
CA THR A 150 18.87 -21.28 -6.66
C THR A 150 18.86 -21.12 -8.17
N LEU A 151 19.37 -20.00 -8.71
CA LEU A 151 19.42 -19.75 -10.16
C LEU A 151 20.56 -20.50 -10.84
N LEU A 152 21.61 -20.85 -10.08
CA LEU A 152 22.75 -21.63 -10.56
C LEU A 152 22.43 -23.12 -10.40
N HIS A 153 22.50 -23.86 -11.49
CA HIS A 153 22.30 -25.30 -11.49
C HIS A 153 23.68 -25.97 -11.37
N GLY A 154 24.14 -26.23 -10.14
CA GLY A 154 25.41 -26.92 -9.91
C GLY A 154 25.78 -27.09 -8.43
N ASP A 155 26.63 -28.07 -8.15
CA ASP A 155 27.18 -28.39 -6.82
C ASP A 155 28.34 -27.45 -6.44
N GLY A 156 28.11 -26.14 -6.55
CA GLY A 156 29.12 -25.10 -6.30
C GLY A 156 29.00 -24.44 -4.92
N TYR A 157 30.07 -23.78 -4.48
CA TYR A 157 30.13 -23.02 -3.21
C TYR A 157 29.28 -21.72 -3.19
N GLY A 158 28.30 -21.58 -4.09
CA GLY A 158 27.38 -20.43 -4.14
C GLY A 158 27.95 -19.14 -4.75
N LEU A 159 29.15 -19.20 -5.35
CA LEU A 159 29.75 -18.09 -6.09
C LEU A 159 29.80 -18.45 -7.58
N PRO A 160 29.12 -17.71 -8.47
CA PRO A 160 29.07 -18.03 -9.89
C PRO A 160 30.38 -17.69 -10.60
N LEU A 161 30.84 -18.61 -11.45
CA LEU A 161 31.98 -18.39 -12.37
C LEU A 161 31.60 -17.41 -13.49
N ALA A 162 32.59 -16.82 -14.17
CA ALA A 162 32.35 -15.78 -15.18
C ALA A 162 31.40 -16.25 -16.32
N ASP A 163 31.57 -17.49 -16.79
CA ASP A 163 30.72 -18.07 -17.84
C ASP A 163 29.30 -18.35 -17.35
N GLU A 164 29.15 -18.79 -16.10
CA GLU A 164 27.85 -19.00 -15.45
C GLU A 164 27.11 -17.66 -15.24
N GLN A 165 27.84 -16.59 -14.89
CA GLN A 165 27.29 -15.24 -14.79
C GLN A 165 26.81 -14.74 -16.16
N ALA A 166 27.56 -14.97 -17.23
CA ALA A 166 27.16 -14.54 -18.58
C ALA A 166 25.84 -15.20 -19.02
N LEU A 167 25.72 -16.53 -18.82
CA LEU A 167 24.50 -17.27 -19.10
C LEU A 167 23.33 -16.81 -18.22
N LEU A 168 23.59 -16.60 -16.92
CA LEU A 168 22.57 -16.14 -15.98
C LEU A 168 22.07 -14.73 -16.32
N MET A 169 22.96 -13.80 -16.65
CA MET A 169 22.59 -12.45 -17.06
C MET A 169 21.67 -12.44 -18.28
N GLN A 170 21.94 -13.29 -19.27
CA GLN A 170 21.09 -13.40 -20.45
C GLN A 170 19.70 -13.96 -20.08
N ALA A 171 19.65 -15.01 -19.26
CA ALA A 171 18.40 -15.58 -18.77
C ALA A 171 17.58 -14.58 -17.93
N VAL A 172 18.23 -13.82 -17.05
CA VAL A 172 17.60 -12.76 -16.24
C VAL A 172 17.07 -11.63 -17.12
N ALA A 173 17.84 -11.20 -18.12
CA ALA A 173 17.43 -10.16 -19.05
C ALA A 173 16.18 -10.59 -19.83
N THR A 174 16.15 -11.82 -20.35
CA THR A 174 14.97 -12.36 -21.04
C THR A 174 13.76 -12.48 -20.10
N ALA A 175 13.95 -13.03 -18.91
CA ALA A 175 12.86 -13.23 -17.95
C ALA A 175 12.28 -11.90 -17.45
N SER A 176 13.12 -10.91 -17.16
CA SER A 176 12.68 -9.57 -16.74
C SER A 176 11.94 -8.82 -17.85
N ALA A 177 12.41 -8.93 -19.11
CA ALA A 177 11.73 -8.36 -20.27
C ALA A 177 10.33 -8.95 -20.48
N GLN A 178 10.14 -10.23 -20.19
CA GLN A 178 8.85 -10.92 -20.31
C GLN A 178 7.93 -10.70 -19.09
N ALA A 179 8.49 -10.48 -17.90
CA ALA A 179 7.72 -10.35 -16.67
C ALA A 179 6.79 -9.13 -16.67
N VAL A 180 7.28 -7.95 -17.08
CA VAL A 180 6.48 -6.71 -17.05
C VAL A 180 5.23 -6.81 -17.95
N PRO A 181 5.35 -7.22 -19.24
CA PRO A 181 4.18 -7.47 -20.09
C PRO A 181 3.24 -8.53 -19.52
N ALA A 182 3.76 -9.61 -18.92
CA ALA A 182 2.93 -10.68 -18.39
C ALA A 182 2.10 -10.24 -17.18
N TRP A 183 2.67 -9.44 -16.27
CA TRP A 183 1.93 -8.80 -15.19
C TRP A 183 0.86 -7.83 -15.70
N GLN A 184 1.15 -7.06 -16.76
CA GLN A 184 0.18 -6.17 -17.39
C GLN A 184 -0.97 -6.94 -18.04
N ALA A 185 -0.65 -8.02 -18.78
CA ALA A 185 -1.61 -8.88 -19.43
C ALA A 185 -2.55 -9.58 -18.42
N LEU A 186 -2.05 -9.90 -17.21
CA LEU A 186 -2.88 -10.43 -16.13
C LEU A 186 -3.76 -9.35 -15.48
N ARG A 187 -3.30 -8.11 -15.41
CA ARG A 187 -4.03 -7.03 -14.71
C ARG A 187 -5.37 -6.69 -15.34
N LEU A 188 -5.45 -6.69 -16.67
CA LEU A 188 -6.69 -6.38 -17.41
C LEU A 188 -7.84 -7.37 -17.13
N PRO A 189 -7.67 -8.70 -17.31
CA PRO A 189 -8.73 -9.66 -17.00
C PRO A 189 -9.08 -9.69 -15.52
N LEU A 190 -8.11 -9.50 -14.61
CA LEU A 190 -8.40 -9.38 -13.18
C LEU A 190 -9.25 -8.14 -12.87
N ARG A 191 -9.00 -6.99 -13.52
CA ARG A 191 -9.85 -5.79 -13.35
C ARG A 191 -11.28 -6.08 -13.84
N GLN A 192 -11.47 -6.86 -14.89
CA GLN A 192 -12.79 -7.25 -15.39
C GLN A 192 -13.55 -8.22 -14.45
N GLN A 193 -12.84 -9.01 -13.65
CA GLN A 193 -13.44 -9.93 -12.67
C GLN A 193 -13.93 -9.23 -11.39
N LEU A 194 -13.50 -7.98 -11.15
CA LEU A 194 -13.99 -7.19 -10.03
C LEU A 194 -15.50 -6.91 -10.17
N PRO A 195 -16.27 -6.85 -9.07
CA PRO A 195 -17.66 -6.42 -9.10
C PRO A 195 -17.82 -5.06 -9.77
N VAL A 196 -18.90 -4.88 -10.55
CA VAL A 196 -19.18 -3.64 -11.32
C VAL A 196 -19.02 -2.39 -10.44
N ASN A 197 -19.65 -2.39 -9.27
CA ASN A 197 -19.60 -1.27 -8.32
C ASN A 197 -18.17 -0.91 -7.89
N GLN A 198 -17.26 -1.88 -7.79
CA GLN A 198 -15.86 -1.61 -7.44
C GLN A 198 -15.08 -1.05 -8.62
N ARG A 199 -15.32 -1.55 -9.83
CA ARG A 199 -14.72 -0.99 -11.04
C ARG A 199 -15.15 0.47 -11.23
N GLU A 200 -16.45 0.74 -11.12
CA GLU A 200 -16.99 2.10 -11.25
C GLU A 200 -16.46 3.06 -10.18
N GLU A 201 -16.30 2.60 -8.93
CA GLU A 201 -15.69 3.41 -7.87
C GLU A 201 -14.22 3.72 -8.21
N MET A 202 -13.45 2.73 -8.68
CA MET A 202 -12.05 2.95 -9.09
C MET A 202 -11.94 3.89 -10.29
N ASP A 203 -12.78 3.71 -11.32
CA ASP A 203 -12.80 4.58 -12.50
C ASP A 203 -13.15 6.02 -12.12
N ALA A 204 -14.08 6.21 -11.18
CA ALA A 204 -14.44 7.52 -10.66
C ALA A 204 -13.30 8.15 -9.84
N ILE A 205 -12.56 7.38 -9.05
CA ILE A 205 -11.35 7.85 -8.35
C ILE A 205 -10.27 8.26 -9.35
N ASP A 206 -10.02 7.45 -10.38
CA ASP A 206 -9.03 7.73 -11.42
C ASP A 206 -9.39 9.05 -12.15
N ALA A 207 -10.67 9.26 -12.47
CA ALA A 207 -11.17 10.50 -13.07
C ALA A 207 -10.99 11.72 -12.14
N ASN A 208 -11.30 11.56 -10.86
CA ASN A 208 -11.12 12.59 -9.84
C ASN A 208 -9.64 13.02 -9.70
N LEU A 209 -8.73 12.05 -9.63
CA LEU A 209 -7.28 12.29 -9.55
C LEU A 209 -6.75 12.97 -10.81
N ALA A 210 -7.22 12.56 -11.99
CA ALA A 210 -6.85 13.20 -13.25
C ALA A 210 -7.29 14.67 -13.30
N ALA A 211 -8.53 14.97 -12.89
CA ALA A 211 -9.06 16.33 -12.84
C ALA A 211 -8.26 17.21 -11.84
N LEU A 212 -8.03 16.72 -10.62
CA LEU A 212 -7.23 17.41 -9.61
C LEU A 212 -5.81 17.66 -10.09
N GLY A 213 -5.14 16.63 -10.64
CA GLY A 213 -3.78 16.74 -11.13
C GLY A 213 -3.64 17.67 -12.34
N ALA A 214 -4.63 17.73 -13.22
CA ALA A 214 -4.66 18.70 -14.32
C ALA A 214 -4.78 20.13 -13.78
N HIS A 215 -5.75 20.38 -12.89
CA HIS A 215 -5.96 21.71 -12.31
C HIS A 215 -4.75 22.23 -11.55
N LEU A 216 -4.10 21.40 -10.73
CA LEU A 216 -2.91 21.81 -9.97
C LEU A 216 -1.75 22.16 -10.89
N ARG A 217 -1.56 21.43 -12.00
CA ARG A 217 -0.54 21.75 -13.02
C ARG A 217 -0.84 23.07 -13.72
N THR A 218 -2.10 23.32 -14.09
CA THR A 218 -2.51 24.61 -14.68
C THR A 218 -2.27 25.76 -13.71
N GLN A 219 -2.61 25.58 -12.43
CA GLN A 219 -2.36 26.61 -11.41
C GLN A 219 -0.86 26.87 -11.21
N ALA A 220 -0.03 25.83 -11.12
CA ALA A 220 1.41 25.97 -11.02
C ALA A 220 2.03 26.67 -12.24
N ALA A 221 1.50 26.44 -13.44
CA ALA A 221 1.95 27.13 -14.66
C ALA A 221 1.51 28.60 -14.72
N SER A 222 0.37 28.94 -14.09
CA SER A 222 -0.16 30.31 -14.03
C SER A 222 0.38 31.16 -12.87
N SER A 223 0.96 30.53 -11.84
CA SER A 223 1.69 31.24 -10.79
C SER A 223 3.09 31.53 -11.31
N PRO A 224 3.44 32.80 -11.60
CA PRO A 224 4.83 33.13 -11.87
C PRO A 224 5.63 32.81 -10.61
N THR A 225 6.80 32.21 -10.77
CA THR A 225 7.83 32.09 -9.75
C THR A 225 8.28 33.50 -9.31
N GLY A 226 7.48 34.14 -8.47
CA GLY A 226 7.55 35.57 -8.16
C GLY A 226 6.94 35.91 -6.81
N ALA A 227 7.43 35.26 -5.75
CA ALA A 227 7.46 35.85 -4.43
C ALA A 227 8.89 35.67 -3.93
N ALA A 228 9.70 36.71 -4.15
CA ALA A 228 11.03 36.83 -3.60
C ALA A 228 11.01 36.52 -2.10
N VAL A 229 11.92 35.66 -1.68
CA VAL A 229 12.44 35.64 -0.32
C VAL A 229 12.92 37.06 -0.01
N ARG A 230 12.20 37.76 0.87
CA ARG A 230 12.72 38.79 1.77
C ARG A 230 12.04 38.60 3.12
#